data_AF-A0A943M241-F1
#
_entry.id   AF-A0A943M241-F1
#
_cell.length_a   1.000
_cell.length_b   1.000
_cell.length_c   1.000
_cell.angle_alpha   90.00
_cell.angle_beta   90.00
_cell.angle_gamma   90.00
#
_symmetry.space_group_name_H-M   'P 1'
#
loop_
_entity.id
_entity.type
_entity.pdbx_description
1 polymer ?
#
loop_
_entity_poly.entity_id
_entity_poly.type
_entity_poly.pdbx_seq_one_letter_code
_entity_poly.pdbx_strand_id
1 'polypeptide(L)'
;RALHDYTASLPLCGPADEELPLGRTTRACIEQGVIASLCYEIAGHIDRMRAAYDRLLVIFTGGDAKFFEKRFKNTIFANCDLVFYGLNRILEYHACEENHR
;
A
#
# COMPACT_ATOMS: atom_id res chain seq x y z
N ARG A 1 0.49 5.84 14.84
CA ARG A 1 -0.30 6.92 15.45
C ARG A 1 -1.46 6.40 16.32
N ALA A 2 -2.46 5.70 15.77
CA ALA A 2 -3.63 5.23 16.54
C ALA A 2 -3.28 4.51 17.86
N LEU A 3 -2.28 3.62 17.86
CA LEU A 3 -1.82 2.94 19.07
C LEU A 3 -1.38 3.91 20.19
N HIS A 4 -0.73 5.01 19.84
CA HIS A 4 -0.31 6.06 20.78
C HIS A 4 -1.51 6.90 21.23
N ASP A 5 -2.34 7.36 20.30
CA ASP A 5 -3.44 8.29 20.58
C ASP A 5 -4.55 7.64 21.44
N TYR A 6 -4.74 6.32 21.33
CA TYR A 6 -5.81 5.59 22.03
C TYR A 6 -5.30 4.66 23.16
N THR A 7 -4.01 4.75 23.53
CA THR A 7 -3.45 3.99 24.66
C THR A 7 -2.54 4.86 25.50
N ALA A 8 -2.79 4.92 26.81
CA ALA A 8 -2.12 5.86 27.72
C ALA A 8 -0.57 5.75 27.77
N SER A 9 0.01 4.59 27.45
CA SER A 9 1.45 4.33 27.66
C SER A 9 2.21 3.86 26.43
N LEU A 10 1.56 3.79 25.25
CA LEU A 10 2.26 3.36 24.04
C LEU A 10 2.99 4.55 23.40
N PRO A 11 4.26 4.39 22.97
CA PRO A 11 5.01 5.49 22.38
C PRO A 11 4.52 5.81 20.97
N LEU A 12 4.70 7.07 20.55
CA LEU A 12 4.59 7.44 19.16
C LEU A 12 5.74 6.81 18.36
N CYS A 13 5.38 6.00 17.37
CA CYS A 13 6.31 5.23 16.54
C CYS A 13 6.27 5.69 15.09
N GLY A 14 7.41 5.52 14.40
CA GLY A 14 7.56 5.78 12.97
C GLY A 14 7.53 4.49 12.14
N PRO A 15 7.70 4.58 10.82
CA PRO A 15 7.90 3.40 9.98
C PRO A 15 9.16 2.64 10.38
N ALA A 16 9.14 1.31 10.31
CA ALA A 16 10.33 0.48 10.44
C ALA A 16 10.90 0.12 9.07
N ASP A 17 12.18 0.45 8.87
CA ASP A 17 12.91 0.11 7.64
C ASP A 17 13.54 -1.29 7.69
N GLU A 18 13.93 -1.76 8.88
CA GLU A 18 14.49 -3.10 9.09
C GLU A 18 13.39 -4.12 9.42
N GLU A 19 13.42 -5.30 8.80
CA GLU A 19 12.61 -6.44 9.21
C GLU A 19 13.30 -7.18 10.36
N LEU A 20 12.70 -7.14 11.54
CA LEU A 20 13.12 -7.94 12.67
C LEU A 20 12.09 -9.05 12.92
N PRO A 21 12.51 -10.31 13.14
CA PRO A 21 11.57 -11.42 13.34
C PRO A 21 10.62 -11.21 14.52
N LEU A 22 11.13 -10.64 15.62
CA LEU A 22 10.38 -10.34 16.84
C LEU A 22 10.98 -9.11 17.53
N GLY A 23 10.12 -8.12 17.81
CA GLY A 23 10.51 -6.96 18.62
C GLY A 23 10.83 -7.35 20.07
N ARG A 24 11.82 -6.67 20.68
CA ARG A 24 12.21 -6.87 22.09
C ARG A 24 11.96 -5.66 22.98
N THR A 25 11.46 -4.57 22.40
CA THR A 25 11.05 -3.36 23.10
C THR A 25 9.63 -3.02 22.66
N THR A 26 8.86 -2.31 23.49
CA THR A 26 7.50 -1.88 23.12
C THR A 26 7.48 -1.16 21.76
N ARG A 27 8.45 -0.28 21.51
CA ARG A 27 8.64 0.40 20.23
C ARG A 27 8.83 -0.60 19.09
N ALA A 28 9.81 -1.49 19.20
CA ALA A 28 10.09 -2.47 18.15
C ALA A 28 8.90 -3.42 17.91
N CYS A 29 8.19 -3.85 18.96
CA CYS A 29 6.99 -4.68 18.81
C CYS A 29 5.89 -3.95 18.03
N ILE A 30 5.68 -2.65 18.29
CA ILE A 30 4.70 -1.84 17.57
C ILE A 30 5.11 -1.70 16.09
N GLU A 31 6.34 -1.26 15.86
CA GLU A 31 6.81 -0.94 14.51
C GLU A 31 6.83 -2.20 13.62
N GLN A 32 7.36 -3.31 14.12
CA GLN A 32 7.38 -4.58 13.39
C GLN A 32 5.98 -5.19 13.25
N GLY A 33 5.18 -5.16 14.32
CA GLY A 33 3.84 -5.76 14.32
C GLY A 33 2.92 -5.11 13.30
N VAL A 34 2.90 -3.77 13.23
CA VAL A 34 2.07 -3.02 12.29
C VAL A 34 2.50 -3.27 10.83
N ILE A 35 3.80 -3.26 10.55
CA ILE A 35 4.29 -3.49 9.19
C ILE A 35 4.04 -4.94 8.76
N ALA A 36 4.30 -5.91 9.64
CA ALA A 36 4.06 -7.32 9.35
C ALA A 36 2.57 -7.61 9.14
N SER A 37 1.68 -7.09 9.99
CA SER A 37 0.23 -7.28 9.85
C SER A 37 -0.27 -6.74 8.52
N LEU A 38 0.16 -5.53 8.13
CA LEU A 38 -0.22 -4.94 6.86
C LEU A 38 0.29 -5.77 5.67
N CYS A 39 1.53 -6.27 5.73
CA CYS A 39 2.05 -7.16 4.69
C CYS A 39 1.24 -8.46 4.57
N TYR A 40 0.90 -9.09 5.70
CA TYR A 40 0.10 -10.32 5.71
C TYR A 40 -1.32 -10.10 5.23
N GLU A 41 -1.97 -9.00 5.63
CA GLU A 41 -3.31 -8.64 5.18
C GLU A 41 -3.35 -8.42 3.67
N ILE A 42 -2.39 -7.66 3.14
CA ILE A 42 -2.31 -7.41 1.69
C ILE A 42 -2.03 -8.73 0.94
N ALA A 43 -1.06 -9.53 1.40
CA ALA A 43 -0.75 -10.84 0.80
C ALA A 43 -2.00 -11.74 0.77
N GLY A 44 -2.65 -11.91 1.91
CA GLY A 44 -3.84 -12.75 2.04
C GLY A 44 -5.00 -12.24 1.19
N HIS A 45 -5.15 -10.91 1.06
CA HIS A 45 -6.15 -10.35 0.17
C HIS A 45 -5.86 -10.64 -1.30
N ILE A 46 -4.61 -10.47 -1.74
CA ILE A 46 -4.18 -10.78 -3.10
C ILE A 46 -4.43 -12.26 -3.41
N ASP A 47 -4.05 -13.17 -2.51
CA ASP A 47 -4.22 -14.61 -2.73
C ASP A 47 -5.70 -15.00 -2.79
N ARG A 48 -6.54 -14.40 -1.93
CA ARG A 48 -7.99 -14.55 -2.01
C ARG A 48 -8.56 -14.08 -3.35
N MET A 49 -8.06 -12.97 -3.89
CA MET A 49 -8.51 -12.45 -5.19
C MET A 49 -8.00 -13.29 -6.36
N ARG A 50 -6.78 -13.82 -6.28
CA ARG A 50 -6.25 -14.74 -7.30
C ARG A 50 -7.06 -16.01 -7.42
N ALA A 51 -7.59 -16.52 -6.31
CA ALA A 51 -8.47 -17.68 -6.33
C ALA A 51 -9.82 -17.41 -7.03
N ALA A 52 -10.23 -16.14 -7.12
CA ALA A 52 -11.51 -15.73 -7.71
C ALA A 52 -11.38 -15.22 -9.16
N TYR A 53 -10.18 -14.80 -9.58
CA TYR A 53 -9.96 -14.16 -10.88
C TYR A 53 -8.66 -14.64 -11.54
N ASP A 54 -8.78 -15.34 -12.66
CA ASP A 54 -7.66 -15.95 -13.40
C ASP A 54 -6.61 -14.95 -13.90
N ARG A 55 -6.99 -13.68 -14.11
CA ARG A 55 -6.12 -12.62 -14.65
C ARG A 55 -6.11 -11.40 -13.74
N LEU A 56 -5.74 -11.59 -12.48
CA LEU A 56 -5.62 -10.49 -11.52
C LEU A 56 -4.38 -9.63 -11.83
N LEU A 57 -4.61 -8.34 -12.07
CA LEU A 57 -3.57 -7.31 -12.09
C LEU A 57 -3.61 -6.56 -10.75
N VAL A 58 -2.48 -6.51 -10.05
CA VAL A 58 -2.35 -5.76 -8.81
C VAL A 58 -1.51 -4.51 -9.07
N ILE A 59 -1.99 -3.37 -8.62
CA ILE A 59 -1.29 -2.08 -8.74
C ILE A 59 -1.24 -1.43 -7.36
N PHE A 60 -0.04 -1.12 -6.87
CA PHE A 60 0.16 -0.25 -5.72
C PHE A 60 0.25 1.21 -6.16
N THR A 61 -0.36 2.10 -5.39
CA THR A 61 -0.29 3.55 -5.59
C THR A 61 -0.20 4.25 -4.22
N GLY A 62 -0.08 5.58 -4.22
CA GLY A 62 0.12 6.38 -3.01
C GLY A 62 1.59 6.49 -2.57
N GLY A 63 1.81 7.19 -1.45
CA GLY A 63 3.14 7.56 -0.96
C GLY A 63 4.00 6.36 -0.55
N ASP A 64 3.40 5.34 0.08
CA ASP A 64 4.11 4.16 0.58
C ASP A 64 4.24 3.03 -0.46
N ALA A 65 3.80 3.24 -1.71
CA ALA A 65 3.81 2.20 -2.74
C ALA A 65 5.19 1.56 -2.93
N LYS A 66 6.26 2.38 -2.94
CA LYS A 66 7.65 1.92 -3.07
C LYS A 66 8.15 1.10 -1.87
N PHE A 67 7.60 1.36 -0.69
CA PHE A 67 7.93 0.58 0.51
C PHE A 67 7.41 -0.86 0.36
N PHE A 68 6.18 -1.02 -0.12
CA PHE A 68 5.56 -2.33 -0.30
C PHE A 68 6.03 -3.07 -1.56
N GLU A 69 6.33 -2.36 -2.65
CA GLU A 69 6.83 -2.95 -3.91
C GLU A 69 8.00 -3.92 -3.66
N LYS A 70 8.97 -3.53 -2.83
CA LYS A 70 10.15 -4.35 -2.50
C LYS A 70 9.80 -5.65 -1.77
N ARG A 71 8.69 -5.67 -1.03
CA ARG A 71 8.21 -6.80 -0.22
C ARG A 71 7.32 -7.76 -1.02
N PHE A 72 6.78 -7.34 -2.16
CA PHE A 72 5.91 -8.14 -3.03
C PHE A 72 6.48 -8.31 -4.44
N LYS A 73 7.56 -9.08 -4.55
CA LYS A 73 8.46 -9.08 -5.72
C LYS A 73 7.90 -9.54 -7.08
N ASN A 74 6.73 -10.17 -7.17
CA ASN A 74 6.43 -11.02 -8.33
C ASN A 74 5.13 -10.74 -9.11
N THR A 75 4.33 -9.71 -8.77
CA THR A 75 3.03 -9.54 -9.48
C THR A 75 2.39 -8.16 -9.37
N ILE A 76 3.14 -7.15 -8.94
CA ILE A 76 2.56 -5.86 -8.59
C ILE A 76 3.34 -4.75 -9.25
N PHE A 77 2.62 -3.81 -9.85
CA PHE A 77 3.18 -2.59 -10.41
C PHE A 77 2.97 -1.45 -9.42
N ALA A 78 4.01 -0.69 -9.09
CA ALA A 78 3.87 0.53 -8.32
C ALA A 78 3.74 1.74 -9.26
N ASN A 79 2.65 2.48 -9.17
CA ASN A 79 2.45 3.74 -9.89
C ASN A 79 1.85 4.78 -8.94
N CYS A 80 2.70 5.66 -8.39
CA CYS A 80 2.29 6.71 -7.47
C CYS A 80 1.35 7.76 -8.10
N ASP A 81 1.37 7.89 -9.43
CA ASP A 81 0.64 8.93 -10.17
C ASP A 81 -0.63 8.41 -10.82
N LEU A 82 -1.11 7.23 -10.40
CA LEU A 82 -2.28 6.57 -10.99
C LEU A 82 -3.52 7.49 -11.05
N VAL A 83 -3.73 8.29 -10.00
CA VAL A 83 -4.82 9.28 -9.97
C VAL A 83 -4.62 10.37 -11.04
N PHE A 84 -3.40 10.87 -11.21
CA PHE A 84 -3.11 11.89 -12.22
C PHE A 84 -3.27 11.35 -13.64
N TYR A 85 -2.86 10.10 -13.90
CA TYR A 85 -3.14 9.44 -15.17
C TYR A 85 -4.63 9.36 -15.45
N GLY A 86 -5.44 8.99 -14.45
CA GLY A 86 -6.90 8.94 -14.57
C GLY A 86 -7.51 10.31 -14.87
N LEU A 87 -7.11 11.34 -14.15
CA LEU A 87 -7.59 12.71 -14.35
C LEU A 87 -7.20 13.26 -15.72
N ASN A 88 -5.95 13.08 -16.14
CA ASN A 88 -5.48 13.49 -17.46
C ASN A 88 -6.26 12.77 -18.57
N ARG A 89 -6.51 11.46 -18.41
CA ARG A 89 -7.28 10.69 -19.39
C ARG A 89 -8.73 11.18 -19.52
N ILE A 90 -9.37 11.57 -18.41
CA ILE A 90 -10.71 12.15 -18.43
C ILE A 90 -10.69 13.49 -19.17
N LEU A 91 -9.68 14.32 -18.92
CA LEU A 91 -9.52 15.61 -19.59
C LEU A 91 -9.31 15.46 -21.10
N GLU A 92 -8.44 14.55 -21.52
CA GLU A 92 -8.21 14.24 -22.94
C GLU A 92 -9.48 13.76 -23.65
N TYR A 93 -10.26 12.90 -23.00
CA TYR A 93 -11.51 12.38 -23.55
C TYR A 93 -12.50 13.52 -23.88
N HIS A 94 -12.69 14.47 -22.95
CA HIS A 94 -13.60 15.60 -23.18
C HIS A 94 -13.05 16.65 -24.15
N ALA A 95 -11.74 16.92 -24.13
CA ALA A 95 -11.12 17.86 -25.08
C ALA A 95 -11.22 17.37 -26.53
N CYS A 96 -11.20 16.05 -26.76
CA CYS A 96 -11.45 15.47 -28.08
C CYS A 96 -12.93 15.54 -28.50
N GLU A 97 -13.90 15.39 -27.57
CA GLU A 97 -15.32 15.55 -27.90
C GLU A 97 -15.68 16.98 -28.34
N GLU A 98 -15.06 18.01 -27.74
CA GLU A 98 -15.27 19.41 -28.16
C GLU A 98 -14.67 19.72 -29.53
N ASN A 99 -13.53 19.13 -29.89
CA ASN A 99 -12.90 19.32 -31.21
C ASN A 99 -13.60 18.54 -32.34
N HIS A 100 -14.57 17.69 -32.02
CA HIS A 100 -15.37 16.93 -32.97
C HIS A 100 -16.84 17.40 -33.05
N ARG A 101 -17.19 18.51 -32.38
CA ARG A 101 -18.46 19.24 -32.53
C ARG A 101 -18.24 20.53 -33.30
#